data_AF-A0AAD6BW99-F1
#
_entry.id   AF-A0AAD6BW99-F1
#
_cell.length_a   1.000
_cell.length_b   1.000
_cell.length_c   1.000
_cell.angle_alpha   90.00
_cell.angle_beta   90.00
_cell.angle_gamma   90.00
#
_symmetry.space_group_name_H-M   'P 1'
#
loop_
_entity.id
_entity.type
_entity.pdbx_description
1 polymer ?
#
loop_
_entity_poly.entity_id
_entity_poly.type
_entity_poly.pdbx_seq_one_letter_code
_entity_poly.pdbx_strand_id
1 'polypeptide(L)'
;MYDTTKYDVSYATASAIAGSYTKAHAPDAPLLVTGASSNVGELSGPGGADFNGDGSNIVFHAFENGKDIWNGRAMYVADIGAGNNILSVL
;
A
#
# COMPACT_ATOMS: atom_id res chain seq x y z
N MET A 1 19.39 1.97 4.17
CA MET A 1 18.48 2.67 5.10
C MET A 1 17.12 2.70 4.42
N TYR A 2 16.05 2.28 5.10
CA TYR A 2 14.70 2.12 4.54
C TYR A 2 13.81 3.32 4.94
N ASP A 3 14.35 4.52 4.77
CA ASP A 3 13.83 5.79 5.29
C ASP A 3 13.74 6.84 4.17
N THR A 4 13.24 6.43 3.00
CA THR A 4 13.01 7.36 1.90
C THR A 4 11.53 7.67 1.79
N THR A 5 11.19 8.86 1.33
CA THR A 5 9.82 9.24 0.98
C THR A 5 9.30 8.56 -0.30
N LYS A 6 10.02 7.58 -0.85
CA LYS A 6 9.77 7.00 -2.18
C LYS A 6 9.30 5.54 -2.12
N TYR A 7 8.87 5.06 -0.96
CA TYR A 7 8.31 3.71 -0.84
C TYR A 7 6.92 3.67 -1.46
N ASP A 8 6.68 2.61 -2.22
CA ASP A 8 5.35 2.23 -2.69
C ASP A 8 5.13 0.75 -2.34
N VAL A 9 3.87 0.37 -2.19
CA VAL A 9 3.47 -1.03 -1.98
C VAL A 9 2.82 -1.55 -3.24
N SER A 10 3.29 -2.69 -3.74
CA SER A 10 2.75 -3.39 -4.91
C SER A 10 2.30 -4.79 -4.50
N TYR A 11 1.53 -5.47 -5.35
CA TYR A 11 1.03 -6.81 -5.10
C TYR A 11 1.36 -7.75 -6.27
N ALA A 12 1.16 -9.04 -6.05
CA ALA A 12 1.29 -10.08 -7.05
C ALA A 12 0.21 -11.14 -6.82
N THR A 13 -0.20 -11.83 -7.88
CA THR A 13 -1.23 -12.87 -7.82
C THR A 13 -0.67 -14.22 -8.24
N ALA A 14 -1.25 -15.29 -7.70
CA ALA A 14 -0.93 -16.67 -8.07
C ALA A 14 -2.19 -17.53 -7.93
N SER A 15 -2.29 -18.60 -8.72
CA SER A 15 -3.37 -19.59 -8.58
C SER A 15 -3.12 -20.61 -7.47
N ALA A 16 -1.91 -20.65 -6.91
CA ALA A 16 -1.51 -21.51 -5.81
C ALA A 16 -0.60 -20.77 -4.84
N ILE A 17 -0.65 -21.12 -3.55
CA ILE A 17 0.16 -20.50 -2.48
C ILE A 17 1.67 -20.65 -2.77
N ALA A 18 2.08 -21.75 -3.39
CA ALA A 18 3.48 -21.97 -3.76
C ALA A 18 3.95 -21.12 -4.95
N GLY A 19 3.07 -20.33 -5.56
CA GLY A 19 3.35 -19.56 -6.77
C GLY A 19 3.30 -20.42 -8.05
N SER A 20 3.87 -19.94 -9.17
CA SER A 20 4.58 -18.67 -9.33
C SER A 20 3.67 -17.44 -9.13
N TYR A 21 4.24 -16.35 -8.60
CA TYR A 21 3.55 -15.07 -8.42
C TYR A 21 3.80 -14.16 -9.63
N THR A 22 2.73 -13.67 -10.23
CA THR A 22 2.75 -12.66 -11.29
C THR A 22 2.58 -11.29 -10.68
N LYS A 23 3.61 -10.45 -10.78
CA LYS A 23 3.58 -9.08 -10.25
C LYS A 23 2.55 -8.25 -11.01
N ALA A 24 1.76 -7.47 -10.28
CA ALA A 24 0.89 -6.48 -10.90
C ALA A 24 1.71 -5.30 -11.44
N HIS A 25 1.26 -4.75 -12.57
CA HIS A 25 1.90 -3.63 -13.26
C HIS A 25 0.87 -2.55 -13.55
N ALA A 26 1.32 -1.39 -14.03
CA ALA A 26 0.43 -0.32 -14.46
C ALA A 26 -0.63 -0.86 -15.46
N PRO A 27 -1.89 -0.41 -15.37
CA PRO A 27 -2.38 0.67 -14.51
C PRO A 27 -2.75 0.27 -13.07
N ASP A 28 -2.73 -1.02 -12.74
CA ASP A 28 -3.32 -1.54 -11.49
C ASP A 28 -2.35 -1.52 -10.29
N ALA A 29 -1.08 -1.18 -10.51
CA ALA A 29 -0.06 -1.11 -9.47
C ALA A 29 0.85 0.12 -9.67
N PRO A 30 1.42 0.68 -8.58
CA PRO A 30 1.40 0.21 -7.19
C PRO A 30 0.03 0.41 -6.49
N LEU A 31 -0.22 -0.38 -5.43
CA LEU A 31 -1.46 -0.32 -4.64
C LEU A 31 -1.48 0.87 -3.68
N LEU A 32 -0.38 1.08 -2.94
CA LEU A 32 -0.19 2.25 -2.07
C LEU A 32 0.96 3.06 -2.64
N VAL A 33 0.71 4.33 -2.96
CA VAL A 33 1.63 5.16 -3.74
C VAL A 33 1.99 6.43 -2.96
N THR A 34 3.27 6.78 -2.96
CA THR A 34 3.74 8.09 -2.53
C THR A 34 3.08 9.20 -3.36
N GLY A 35 2.56 10.23 -2.71
CA GLY A 35 1.82 11.32 -3.33
C GLY A 35 0.34 11.00 -3.56
N ALA A 36 -0.15 9.82 -3.15
CA ALA A 36 -1.58 9.55 -3.19
C ALA A 36 -2.33 10.50 -2.25
N SER A 37 -3.32 11.21 -2.80
CA SER A 37 -4.23 12.05 -2.02
C SER A 37 -5.11 11.20 -1.11
N SER A 38 -5.32 11.66 0.12
CA SER A 38 -6.22 11.03 1.09
C SER A 38 -6.97 12.08 1.91
N ASN A 39 -7.89 11.65 2.78
CA ASN A 39 -8.59 12.52 3.72
C ASN A 39 -7.68 13.10 4.83
N VAL A 40 -6.43 12.63 4.95
CA VAL A 40 -5.42 13.13 5.91
C VAL A 40 -4.26 13.84 5.21
N GLY A 41 -4.42 14.18 3.91
CA GLY A 41 -3.39 14.80 3.09
C GLY A 41 -2.70 13.81 2.15
N GLU A 42 -1.60 14.24 1.52
CA GLU A 42 -0.80 13.37 0.66
C GLU A 42 0.01 12.38 1.50
N LEU A 43 0.01 11.11 1.09
CA LEU A 43 0.81 10.07 1.74
C LEU A 43 2.26 10.07 1.21
N SER A 44 3.22 9.71 2.06
CA SER A 44 4.62 9.58 1.68
C SER A 44 5.22 8.32 2.28
N GLY A 45 5.91 7.55 1.44
CA GLY A 45 6.55 6.30 1.82
C GLY A 45 5.63 5.26 2.49
N PRO A 46 4.43 4.95 1.94
CA PRO A 46 3.61 3.86 2.46
C PRO A 46 4.35 2.52 2.45
N GLY A 47 4.19 1.73 3.51
CA GLY A 47 4.89 0.45 3.63
C GLY A 47 4.45 -0.39 4.83
N GLY A 48 5.07 -1.57 4.97
CA GLY A 48 4.84 -2.48 6.10
C GLY A 48 3.37 -2.84 6.27
N ALA A 49 2.70 -3.11 5.15
CA ALA A 49 1.26 -3.28 5.11
C ALA A 49 0.83 -4.68 5.57
N ASP A 50 -0.35 -4.77 6.16
CA ASP A 50 -1.03 -6.02 6.52
C ASP A 50 -2.55 -5.89 6.32
N PHE A 51 -3.22 -7.02 6.13
CA PHE A 51 -4.66 -7.07 5.94
C PHE A 51 -5.39 -7.35 7.26
N ASN A 52 -6.60 -6.82 7.41
CA ASN A 52 -7.47 -7.24 8.51
C ASN A 52 -8.00 -8.68 8.28
N GLY A 53 -8.65 -9.25 9.30
CA GLY A 53 -9.04 -10.67 9.29
C GLY A 53 -10.04 -11.08 8.22
N ASP A 54 -10.86 -10.16 7.71
CA ASP A 54 -11.83 -10.42 6.62
C ASP A 54 -11.34 -9.95 5.25
N GLY A 55 -10.17 -9.31 5.17
CA GLY A 55 -9.57 -8.81 3.94
C GLY A 55 -10.27 -7.58 3.33
N SER A 56 -11.12 -6.88 4.09
CA SER A 56 -11.78 -5.65 3.64
C SER A 56 -10.95 -4.38 3.89
N ASN A 57 -9.95 -4.45 4.77
CA ASN A 57 -9.06 -3.33 5.07
C ASN A 57 -7.58 -3.73 4.96
N ILE A 58 -6.78 -2.72 4.64
CA ILE A 58 -5.32 -2.78 4.75
C ILE A 58 -4.84 -1.73 5.75
N VAL A 59 -3.98 -2.13 6.67
CA VAL A 59 -3.25 -1.21 7.55
C VAL A 59 -1.82 -1.07 7.04
N PHE A 60 -1.24 0.12 7.14
CA PHE A 60 0.12 0.39 6.69
C PHE A 60 0.71 1.58 7.44
N HIS A 61 2.03 1.70 7.42
CA HIS A 61 2.67 2.93 7.88
C HIS A 61 2.88 3.90 6.72
N ALA A 62 2.88 5.20 7.02
CA ALA A 62 3.41 6.25 6.15
C ALA A 62 4.01 7.37 7.01
N PHE A 63 4.78 8.30 6.43
CA PHE A 63 5.31 9.44 7.20
C PHE A 63 4.19 10.36 7.67
N GLU A 64 4.19 10.69 8.96
CA GLU A 64 3.06 11.36 9.62
C GLU A 64 2.69 12.70 8.96
N ASN A 65 3.69 13.44 8.51
CA ASN A 65 3.50 14.75 7.87
C ASN A 65 3.34 14.69 6.34
N GLY A 66 3.46 13.50 5.74
CA GLY A 66 3.40 13.29 4.29
C GLY A 66 4.56 13.90 3.48
N LYS A 67 5.56 14.50 4.12
CA LYS A 67 6.57 15.36 3.45
C LYS A 67 7.99 14.90 3.63
N ASP A 68 8.36 14.42 4.81
CA ASP A 68 9.73 14.07 5.15
C ASP A 68 9.78 12.96 6.21
N ILE A 69 10.99 12.52 6.52
CA ILE A 69 11.23 11.39 7.43
C ILE A 69 11.35 11.77 8.90
N TRP A 70 11.35 13.07 9.21
CA TRP A 70 11.76 13.58 10.51
C TRP A 70 10.65 13.51 11.55
N ASN A 71 9.39 13.47 11.13
CA ASN A 71 8.24 13.38 12.03
C ASN A 71 7.84 11.92 12.35
N GLY A 72 8.66 10.94 11.98
CA GLY A 72 8.33 9.54 12.18
C GLY A 72 7.19 9.04 11.30
N ARG A 73 6.68 7.85 11.64
CA ARG A 73 5.64 7.15 10.86
C ARG A 73 4.41 6.94 11.71
N ALA A 74 3.24 7.21 11.14
CA ALA A 74 1.95 6.90 11.73
C ALA A 74 1.34 5.66 11.05
N MET A 75 0.37 5.03 11.73
CA MET A 75 -0.43 3.95 11.17
C MET A 75 -1.67 4.52 10.50
N TYR A 76 -1.94 4.08 9.29
CA TYR A 76 -3.11 4.43 8.49
C TYR A 76 -3.87 3.17 8.11
N VAL A 77 -5.14 3.33 7.74
CA VAL A 77 -6.02 2.27 7.26
C VAL A 77 -6.72 2.74 5.99
N ALA A 78 -6.93 1.82 5.05
CA ALA A 78 -7.77 2.05 3.88
C ALA A 78 -8.70 0.86 3.64
N ASP A 79 -9.85 1.13 3.04
CA ASP A 79 -10.74 0.11 2.49
C ASP A 79 -10.12 -0.45 1.20
N ILE A 80 -10.25 -1.76 1.00
CA ILE A 80 -9.72 -2.44 -0.19
C ILE A 80 -10.77 -3.34 -0.84
N GLY A 81 -10.62 -3.54 -2.15
CA GLY A 81 -11.39 -4.49 -2.93
C GLY A 81 -10.48 -5.45 -3.68
N ALA A 82 -10.92 -6.70 -3.81
CA ALA A 82 -10.25 -7.72 -4.62
C ALA A 82 -11.23 -8.32 -5.62
N GLY A 83 -10.87 -8.31 -6.90
CA GLY A 83 -11.70 -8.87 -7.96
C GLY A 83 -10.97 -8.88 -9.31
N ASN A 84 -11.28 -9.84 -10.18
CA ASN A 84 -10.66 -9.95 -11.52
C ASN A 84 -9.12 -9.94 -11.48
N ASN A 85 -8.51 -10.59 -10.49
CA ASN A 85 -7.07 -10.60 -10.22
C ASN A 85 -6.45 -9.21 -9.92
N ILE A 86 -7.28 -8.22 -9.59
CA ILE A 86 -6.88 -6.87 -9.22
C ILE A 86 -7.16 -6.66 -7.73
N LEU A 87 -6.20 -6.04 -7.04
CA LEU A 87 -6.35 -5.52 -5.70
C LEU A 87 -6.35 -4.00 -5.80
N SER A 88 -7.34 -3.32 -5.21
CA SER A 88 -7.52 -1.87 -5.31
C SER A 88 -7.81 -1.24 -3.95
N VAL A 89 -7.31 -0.01 -3.74
CA VAL A 89 -7.81 0.88 -2.67
C VAL A 89 -9.13 1.51 -3.13
N LEU A 90 -10.10 1.64 -2.23
CA LEU A 90 -11.44 2.17 -2.51
C LEU A 90 -11.59 3.66 -2.15
#